data_AF-A0A3P7KSD8-F1
#
_entry.id   AF-A0A3P7KSD8-F1
#
_cell.length_a   1.000
_cell.length_b   1.000
_cell.length_c   1.000
_cell.angle_alpha   90.00
_cell.angle_beta   90.00
_cell.angle_gamma   90.00
#
_symmetry.space_group_name_H-M   'P 1'
#
loop_
_entity.id
_entity.type
_entity.pdbx_description
1 polymer ?
#
loop_
_entity_poly.entity_id
_entity_poly.type
_entity_poly.pdbx_seq_one_letter_code
_entity_poly.pdbx_strand_id
1 'polypeptide(L)'
;MYNQKMKEYVKAYESQQKQMQALKKGGKSAKQAEEELKKNMQNKQNKQTKGKKGSASMGDEGDAPPPELMHRIKEYHVKFSFPDTDKLAPPILGLHNVTFGYGNNILFKDLDFGVDMDTRIAIVGANGVGKSTLLKLLVGKIQPTEGELTKHRQVKIGWFDQHANEVLNGEQTPIEYLSTKFNIDYQVTIFLIFIGHVWELLITDKCIFHLPVICHLTFDR
;
A
#
# COMPACT_ATOMS: atom_id res chain seq x y z
N MET A 1 -2.52 -14.66 10.58
CA MET A 1 -3.01 -15.52 9.48
C MET A 1 -2.11 -15.47 8.24
N TYR A 2 -1.80 -14.29 7.67
CA TYR A 2 -0.91 -14.14 6.50
C TYR A 2 0.48 -14.78 6.68
N ASN A 3 1.18 -14.45 7.77
CA ASN A 3 2.53 -14.96 8.03
C ASN A 3 2.61 -16.50 8.15
N GLN A 4 1.54 -17.15 8.59
CA GLN A 4 1.48 -18.61 8.72
C GLN A 4 1.29 -19.28 7.35
N LYS A 5 0.36 -18.76 6.55
CA LYS A 5 0.17 -19.21 5.16
C LYS A 5 1.44 -19.02 4.32
N MET A 6 2.17 -17.92 4.52
CA MET A 6 3.44 -17.69 3.82
C MET A 6 4.53 -18.69 4.22
N LYS A 7 4.65 -19.02 5.51
CA LYS A 7 5.59 -20.07 5.97
C LYS A 7 5.27 -21.44 5.37
N GLU A 8 3.98 -21.79 5.31
CA GLU A 8 3.53 -23.05 4.70
C GLU A 8 3.81 -23.08 3.19
N TYR A 9 3.59 -21.97 2.49
CA TYR A 9 3.89 -21.83 1.07
C TYR A 9 5.39 -21.95 0.78
N VAL A 10 6.24 -21.24 1.52
CA VAL A 10 7.70 -21.30 1.36
C VAL A 10 8.22 -22.72 1.59
N LYS A 11 7.73 -23.40 2.64
CA LYS A 11 8.10 -24.79 2.93
C LYS A 11 7.67 -25.76 1.82
N ALA A 12 6.48 -25.56 1.26
CA ALA A 12 5.99 -26.36 0.12
C ALA A 12 6.84 -26.12 -1.14
N TYR A 13 7.21 -24.87 -1.43
CA TYR A 13 8.08 -24.48 -2.53
C TYR A 13 9.48 -25.11 -2.41
N GLU A 14 10.10 -25.06 -1.24
CA GLU A 14 11.41 -25.69 -0.98
C GLU A 14 11.37 -27.21 -1.16
N SER A 15 10.30 -27.86 -0.68
CA SER A 15 10.09 -29.31 -0.87
C SER A 15 9.96 -29.66 -2.36
N GLN A 16 9.22 -28.85 -3.12
CA GLN A 16 9.08 -29.00 -4.57
C GLN A 16 10.42 -28.86 -5.29
N GLN A 17 11.23 -27.87 -4.92
CA GLN A 17 12.57 -27.68 -5.48
C GLN A 17 13.51 -28.85 -5.19
N LYS A 18 13.48 -29.40 -3.96
CA LYS A 18 14.29 -30.57 -3.59
C LYS A 18 13.90 -31.80 -4.42
N GLN A 19 12.61 -32.01 -4.66
CA GLN A 19 12.11 -33.10 -5.52
C GLN A 19 12.55 -32.92 -6.98
N MET A 20 12.44 -31.70 -7.51
CA MET A 20 12.96 -31.35 -8.84
C MET A 20 14.46 -31.60 -8.97
N GLN A 21 15.24 -31.21 -7.96
CA GLN A 21 16.69 -31.43 -7.95
C GLN A 21 17.06 -32.91 -7.88
N ALA A 22 16.33 -33.72 -7.10
CA ALA A 22 16.54 -35.16 -7.03
C ALA A 22 16.27 -35.86 -8.37
N LEU A 23 15.18 -35.49 -9.06
CA LEU A 23 14.85 -36.02 -10.38
C LEU A 23 15.87 -35.63 -11.45
N LYS A 24 16.37 -34.38 -11.40
CA LYS A 24 17.44 -33.91 -12.29
C LYS A 24 18.77 -34.63 -12.02
N LYS A 25 19.12 -34.89 -10.75
CA LYS A 25 20.31 -35.68 -10.38
C LYS A 25 20.23 -37.14 -10.85
N GLY A 26 19.02 -37.68 -11.00
CA GLY A 26 18.77 -39.00 -11.59
C GLY A 26 18.90 -39.06 -13.12
N GLY A 27 19.41 -38.01 -13.78
CA GLY A 27 19.68 -37.99 -15.22
C GLY A 27 18.50 -37.57 -16.11
N LYS A 28 17.37 -37.15 -15.54
CA LYS A 28 16.21 -36.68 -16.31
C LYS A 28 16.37 -35.22 -16.73
N SER A 29 15.96 -34.90 -17.95
CA SER A 29 15.94 -33.51 -18.45
C SER A 29 14.93 -32.66 -17.66
N ALA A 30 15.14 -31.34 -17.59
CA ALA A 30 14.32 -30.44 -16.79
C ALA A 30 12.82 -30.51 -17.15
N LYS A 31 12.49 -30.67 -18.44
CA LYS A 31 11.10 -30.83 -18.90
C LYS A 31 10.46 -32.15 -18.44
N GLN A 32 11.24 -33.23 -18.44
CA GLN A 32 10.77 -34.56 -18.02
C GLN A 32 10.55 -34.62 -16.50
N ALA A 33 11.43 -33.98 -15.73
CA ALA A 33 11.30 -33.89 -14.28
C ALA A 33 10.06 -33.08 -13.86
N GLU A 34 9.73 -32.02 -14.60
CA GLU A 34 8.53 -31.20 -14.36
C GLU A 34 7.24 -31.96 -14.68
N GLU A 35 7.18 -32.66 -15.82
CA GLU A 35 6.01 -33.48 -16.20
C GLU A 35 5.75 -34.63 -15.23
N GLU A 36 6.80 -35.33 -14.78
CA GLU A 36 6.67 -36.43 -13.83
C GLU A 36 6.20 -35.95 -12.45
N LEU A 37 6.66 -34.78 -12.02
CA LEU A 37 6.20 -34.16 -10.79
C LEU A 37 4.73 -33.74 -10.87
N LYS A 38 4.30 -33.16 -12.00
CA LYS A 38 2.89 -32.84 -12.28
C LYS A 38 2.01 -34.09 -12.24
N LYS A 39 2.43 -35.18 -12.91
CA LYS A 39 1.73 -36.48 -12.90
C LYS A 39 1.64 -37.08 -11.50
N ASN A 40 2.72 -37.02 -10.72
CA ASN A 40 2.75 -37.52 -9.34
C ASN A 40 1.85 -36.71 -8.39
N MET A 41 1.72 -35.39 -8.61
CA MET A 41 0.77 -34.54 -7.87
C MET A 41 -0.69 -34.86 -8.22
N GLN A 42 -0.99 -35.03 -9.51
CA GLN A 42 -2.34 -35.39 -9.99
C GLN A 42 -2.79 -36.77 -9.46
N ASN A 43 -1.88 -37.75 -9.45
CA ASN A 43 -2.14 -39.07 -8.88
C ASN A 43 -2.37 -39.06 -7.36
N LYS A 44 -1.70 -38.17 -6.62
CA LYS A 44 -1.93 -37.98 -5.17
C LYS A 44 -3.28 -37.34 -4.88
N GLN A 45 -3.69 -36.34 -5.68
CA GLN A 45 -5.00 -35.71 -5.59
C GLN A 45 -6.13 -36.71 -5.87
N ASN A 46 -6.01 -37.52 -6.93
CA ASN A 46 -6.97 -38.56 -7.29
C ASN A 46 -7.09 -39.70 -6.25
N LYS A 47 -5.99 -40.01 -5.52
CA LYS A 47 -6.03 -40.99 -4.41
C LYS A 47 -6.73 -40.44 -3.16
N GLN A 48 -6.61 -39.14 -2.88
CA GLN A 48 -7.28 -38.52 -1.73
C GLN A 48 -8.80 -38.37 -1.93
N THR A 49 -9.28 -38.15 -3.15
CA THR A 49 -10.71 -38.14 -3.47
C THR A 49 -11.35 -39.54 -3.43
N LYS A 50 -10.60 -40.60 -3.79
CA LYS A 50 -11.09 -42.00 -3.72
C LYS A 50 -11.22 -42.55 -2.29
N GLY A 51 -10.46 -42.05 -1.33
CA GLY A 51 -10.56 -42.46 0.09
C GLY A 51 -11.78 -41.90 0.83
N LYS A 52 -12.53 -40.98 0.21
CA LYS A 52 -13.67 -40.28 0.85
C LYS A 52 -15.04 -40.61 0.23
N LYS A 53 -15.11 -41.48 -0.79
CA LYS A 53 -16.35 -41.96 -1.41
C LYS A 53 -16.58 -43.44 -1.09
N GLY A 54 -16.96 -43.71 0.16
CA GLY A 54 -17.88 -44.81 0.44
C GLY A 54 -19.29 -44.33 0.13
N SER A 55 -19.93 -44.94 -0.87
CA SER A 55 -21.31 -44.76 -1.32
C SER A 55 -21.67 -43.56 -2.23
N ALA A 56 -22.14 -43.95 -3.42
CA ALA A 56 -23.08 -43.28 -4.32
C ALA A 56 -22.64 -42.10 -5.22
N SER A 57 -23.12 -42.22 -6.47
CA SER A 57 -23.24 -41.22 -7.53
C SER A 57 -22.05 -41.05 -8.49
N MET A 58 -22.25 -41.65 -9.69
CA MET A 58 -21.69 -41.20 -10.96
C MET A 58 -22.07 -39.73 -11.18
N GLY A 59 -21.07 -38.87 -11.20
CA GLY A 59 -21.23 -37.45 -11.46
C GLY A 59 -19.88 -36.88 -11.86
N ASP A 60 -19.78 -36.58 -13.15
CA ASP A 60 -18.91 -35.61 -13.82
C ASP A 60 -17.44 -35.58 -13.37
N GLU A 61 -16.58 -36.18 -14.19
CA GLU A 61 -15.13 -35.99 -14.16
C GLU A 61 -14.82 -34.55 -14.61
N GLY A 62 -15.16 -33.58 -13.77
CA GLY A 62 -14.79 -32.19 -13.96
C GLY A 62 -13.28 -32.07 -13.86
N ASP A 63 -12.64 -31.78 -14.99
CA ASP A 63 -11.23 -31.44 -15.16
C ASP A 63 -10.76 -30.50 -14.04
N ALA A 64 -10.12 -31.07 -13.02
CA ALA A 64 -9.33 -30.27 -12.09
C ALA A 64 -8.23 -29.60 -12.92
N PRO A 65 -8.06 -28.26 -12.83
CA PRO A 65 -7.03 -27.57 -13.57
C PRO A 65 -5.67 -28.25 -13.33
N PRO A 66 -4.84 -28.44 -14.38
CA PRO A 66 -3.58 -29.15 -14.26
C PRO A 66 -2.77 -28.62 -13.06
N PRO A 67 -2.14 -29.50 -12.26
CA PRO A 67 -1.35 -29.04 -11.12
C PRO A 67 -0.20 -28.15 -11.60
N GLU A 68 -0.31 -26.85 -11.36
CA GLU A 68 0.75 -25.89 -11.65
C GLU A 68 1.87 -25.98 -10.61
N LEU A 69 3.12 -25.77 -11.06
CA LEU A 69 4.26 -25.72 -10.16
C LEU A 69 4.20 -24.44 -9.33
N MET A 70 4.66 -24.49 -8.07
CA MET A 70 4.69 -23.28 -7.26
C MET A 70 5.84 -22.39 -7.74
N HIS A 71 5.61 -21.09 -7.72
CA HIS A 71 6.58 -20.09 -8.15
C HIS A 71 7.16 -19.41 -6.91
N ARG A 72 8.41 -18.94 -6.99
CA ARG A 72 8.99 -18.18 -5.87
C ARG A 72 8.21 -16.87 -5.74
N ILE A 73 7.51 -16.69 -4.63
CA ILE A 73 7.00 -15.37 -4.25
C ILE A 73 8.23 -14.50 -4.01
N LYS A 74 8.41 -13.48 -4.86
CA LYS A 74 9.42 -12.45 -4.62
C LYS A 74 8.88 -11.57 -3.50
N GLU A 75 9.55 -11.58 -2.35
CA GLU A 75 9.20 -10.71 -1.23
C GLU A 75 9.57 -9.27 -1.63
N TYR A 76 8.56 -8.49 -2.03
CA TYR A 76 8.72 -7.14 -2.52
C TYR A 76 8.72 -6.19 -1.32
N HIS A 77 9.91 -5.86 -0.81
CA HIS A 77 10.04 -4.83 0.22
C HIS A 77 10.00 -3.45 -0.42
N VAL A 78 8.87 -2.76 -0.28
CA VAL A 78 8.74 -1.35 -0.66
C VAL A 78 9.46 -0.50 0.37
N LYS A 79 10.53 0.18 -0.05
CA LYS A 79 11.14 1.26 0.74
C LYS A 79 10.47 2.56 0.36
N PHE A 80 9.69 3.11 1.29
CA PHE A 80 9.08 4.41 1.11
C PHE A 80 9.94 5.46 1.81
N SER A 81 10.73 6.18 1.02
CA SER A 81 11.61 7.24 1.49
C SER A 81 11.24 8.55 0.81
N PHE A 82 11.18 9.61 1.60
CA PHE A 82 11.09 10.97 1.09
C PHE A 82 12.49 11.59 1.01
N PRO A 83 12.75 12.48 0.04
CA PRO A 83 14.00 13.22 0.01
C PRO A 83 14.11 14.15 1.21
N ASP A 84 15.32 14.35 1.71
CA ASP A 84 15.59 15.34 2.74
C ASP A 84 15.28 16.75 2.21
N THR A 85 14.74 17.60 3.08
CA THR A 85 14.35 18.97 2.75
C THR A 85 15.26 19.98 3.46
N ASP A 86 15.49 21.12 2.81
CA ASP A 86 16.22 22.23 3.43
C ASP A 86 15.48 22.77 4.65
N LYS A 87 16.22 23.15 5.68
CA LYS A 87 15.63 23.73 6.88
C LYS A 87 15.01 25.09 6.61
N LEU A 88 13.75 25.27 6.98
CA LEU A 88 12.99 26.51 6.90
C LEU A 88 12.96 27.19 8.26
N ALA A 89 13.03 28.52 8.26
CA ALA A 89 12.84 29.30 9.47
C ALA A 89 11.35 29.27 9.88
N PRO A 90 11.03 29.18 11.18
CA PRO A 90 9.67 29.39 11.67
C PRO A 90 9.17 30.81 11.37
N PRO A 91 7.86 31.04 11.24
CA PRO A 91 6.77 30.06 11.28
C PRO A 91 6.57 29.34 9.94
N ILE A 92 6.30 28.03 9.98
CA ILE A 92 6.20 27.20 8.76
C ILE A 92 4.77 27.14 8.26
N LEU A 93 3.85 26.73 9.12
CA LEU A 93 2.43 26.66 8.83
C LEU A 93 1.65 26.85 10.12
N GLY A 94 0.66 27.73 10.10
CA GLY A 94 -0.11 28.05 11.29
C GLY A 94 -1.50 28.59 10.97
N LEU A 95 -2.44 28.30 11.84
CA LEU A 95 -3.77 28.89 11.90
C LEU A 95 -3.80 29.76 13.16
N HIS A 96 -4.23 31.01 13.03
CA HIS A 96 -4.32 31.97 14.13
C HIS A 96 -5.74 32.51 14.26
N ASN A 97 -6.35 32.34 15.43
CA ASN A 97 -7.72 32.74 15.75
C ASN A 97 -8.73 32.31 14.67
N VAL A 98 -8.59 31.09 14.15
CA VAL A 98 -9.38 30.64 13.01
C VAL A 98 -10.77 30.18 13.44
N THR A 99 -11.79 30.82 12.87
CA THR A 99 -13.18 30.37 12.94
C THR A 99 -13.64 29.93 11.56
N PHE A 100 -14.21 28.73 11.47
CA PHE A 100 -14.71 28.18 10.22
C PHE A 100 -15.91 27.26 10.44
N GLY A 101 -16.89 27.37 9.54
CA GLY A 101 -18.09 26.55 9.53
C GLY A 101 -18.68 26.41 8.13
N TYR A 102 -19.53 25.40 7.95
CA TYR A 102 -20.33 25.26 6.74
C TYR A 102 -21.75 25.75 7.01
N GLY A 103 -22.14 26.84 6.34
CA GLY A 103 -23.43 27.49 6.57
C GLY A 103 -23.55 27.94 8.02
N ASN A 104 -24.57 27.45 8.73
CA ASN A 104 -24.81 27.81 10.14
C ASN A 104 -24.08 26.93 11.15
N ASN A 105 -23.34 25.90 10.69
CA ASN A 105 -22.66 24.96 11.58
C ASN A 105 -21.17 25.32 11.71
N ILE A 106 -20.81 25.93 12.84
CA ILE A 106 -19.43 26.26 13.19
C ILE A 106 -18.70 24.97 13.57
N LEU A 107 -17.65 24.63 12.83
CA LEU A 107 -16.82 23.44 13.09
C LEU A 107 -15.63 23.79 13.99
N PHE A 108 -15.04 24.95 13.77
CA PHE A 108 -13.90 25.48 14.53
C PHE A 108 -14.21 26.90 14.94
N LYS A 109 -13.89 27.23 16.20
CA LYS A 109 -14.04 28.57 16.75
C LYS A 109 -12.76 28.91 17.51
N ASP A 110 -12.17 30.06 17.22
CA ASP A 110 -10.95 30.57 17.87
C ASP A 110 -9.82 29.52 17.88
N LEU A 111 -9.61 28.83 16.75
CA LEU A 111 -8.62 27.77 16.62
C LEU A 111 -7.23 28.34 16.36
N ASP A 112 -6.30 28.09 17.29
CA ASP A 112 -4.87 28.30 17.11
C ASP A 112 -4.15 26.95 16.91
N PHE A 113 -3.41 26.81 15.82
CA PHE A 113 -2.71 25.58 15.50
C PHE A 113 -1.45 25.85 14.69
N GLY A 114 -0.28 25.38 15.16
CA GLY A 114 1.00 25.55 14.48
C GLY A 114 1.69 24.23 14.15
N VAL A 115 2.47 24.22 13.07
CA VAL A 115 3.28 23.08 12.63
C VAL A 115 4.70 23.56 12.30
N ASP A 116 5.70 22.89 12.86
CA ASP A 116 7.12 23.08 12.57
C ASP A 116 7.69 21.89 11.76
N MET A 117 8.96 21.96 11.34
CA MET A 117 9.57 20.95 10.44
C MET A 117 9.64 19.57 11.07
N ASP A 118 9.88 19.52 12.37
CA ASP A 118 10.09 18.28 13.11
C ASP A 118 8.79 17.81 13.80
N THR A 119 7.67 18.50 13.54
CA THR A 119 6.39 18.18 14.17
C THR A 119 5.73 16.98 13.50
N ARG A 120 5.24 16.05 14.32
CA ARG A 120 4.41 14.92 13.91
C ARG A 120 3.05 15.04 14.56
N ILE A 121 2.01 15.25 13.75
CA ILE A 121 0.63 15.41 14.23
C ILE A 121 -0.23 14.27 13.72
N ALA A 122 -1.00 13.67 14.63
CA ALA A 122 -2.13 12.81 14.30
C ALA A 122 -3.42 13.49 14.75
N ILE A 123 -4.37 13.67 13.83
CA ILE A 123 -5.68 14.24 14.12
C ILE A 123 -6.64 13.08 14.37
N VAL A 124 -7.18 12.99 15.58
CA VAL A 124 -8.16 11.97 15.98
C VAL A 124 -9.49 12.63 16.34
N GLY A 125 -10.57 11.88 16.16
CA GLY A 125 -11.92 12.36 16.47
C GLY A 125 -12.99 11.60 15.69
N ALA A 126 -14.25 11.75 16.09
CA ALA A 126 -15.38 11.10 15.45
C ALA A 126 -15.53 11.49 13.96
N ASN A 127 -16.24 10.67 13.18
CA ASN A 127 -16.58 11.03 11.82
C ASN A 127 -17.50 12.26 11.82
N GLY A 128 -17.23 13.23 10.94
CA GLY A 128 -17.97 14.48 10.87
C GLY A 128 -17.51 15.61 11.80
N VAL A 129 -16.48 15.42 12.65
CA VAL A 129 -15.92 16.50 13.49
C VAL A 129 -15.13 17.55 12.71
N GLY A 130 -14.83 17.29 11.43
CA GLY A 130 -14.10 18.25 10.57
C GLY A 130 -12.62 17.97 10.38
N LYS A 131 -12.09 16.78 10.70
CA LYS A 131 -10.65 16.44 10.50
C LYS A 131 -10.13 16.76 9.09
N SER A 132 -10.86 16.31 8.06
CA SER A 132 -10.52 16.59 6.67
C SER A 132 -10.64 18.08 6.34
N THR A 133 -11.55 18.79 7.01
CA THR A 133 -11.71 20.25 6.90
C THR A 133 -10.51 20.98 7.51
N LEU A 134 -10.05 20.58 8.69
CA LEU A 134 -8.84 21.12 9.32
C LEU A 134 -7.62 20.98 8.41
N LEU A 135 -7.43 19.78 7.83
CA LEU A 135 -6.35 19.55 6.87
C LEU A 135 -6.48 20.45 5.63
N LYS A 136 -7.71 20.66 5.10
CA LYS A 136 -7.94 21.55 3.97
C LYS A 136 -7.67 23.03 4.30
N LEU A 137 -8.03 23.49 5.51
CA LEU A 137 -7.70 24.83 6.00
C LEU A 137 -6.19 25.01 6.06
N LEU A 138 -5.48 24.05 6.66
CA LEU A 138 -4.03 24.09 6.85
C LEU A 138 -3.26 24.17 5.52
N VAL A 139 -3.76 23.49 4.48
CA VAL A 139 -3.15 23.52 3.13
C VAL A 139 -3.62 24.71 2.29
N GLY A 140 -4.60 25.49 2.78
CA GLY A 140 -5.15 26.64 2.10
C GLY A 140 -6.10 26.29 0.94
N LYS A 141 -6.65 25.06 0.92
CA LYS A 141 -7.68 24.65 -0.06
C LYS A 141 -9.03 25.29 0.20
N ILE A 142 -9.29 25.68 1.46
CA ILE A 142 -10.45 26.44 1.89
C ILE A 142 -9.97 27.60 2.74
N GLN A 143 -10.66 28.74 2.65
CA GLN A 143 -10.33 29.92 3.44
C GLN A 143 -11.11 29.91 4.76
N PRO A 144 -10.50 30.33 5.87
CA PRO A 144 -11.20 30.51 7.13
C PRO A 144 -12.24 31.63 6.99
N THR A 145 -13.29 31.58 7.81
CA THR A 145 -14.31 32.65 7.84
C THR A 145 -13.78 33.85 8.63
N GLU A 146 -13.05 33.59 9.71
CA GLU A 146 -12.34 34.58 10.52
C GLU A 146 -10.96 34.03 10.90
N GLY A 147 -10.02 34.90 11.25
CA GLY A 147 -8.64 34.55 11.54
C GLY A 147 -7.76 34.49 10.29
N GLU A 148 -6.54 33.96 10.44
CA GLU A 148 -5.55 33.90 9.36
C GLU A 148 -4.82 32.56 9.27
N LEU A 149 -4.47 32.19 8.03
CA LEU A 149 -3.54 31.10 7.72
C LEU A 149 -2.16 31.71 7.42
N THR A 150 -1.18 31.39 8.26
CA THR A 150 0.22 31.76 8.06
C THR A 150 0.97 30.59 7.41
N LYS A 151 1.72 30.87 6.34
CA LYS A 151 2.50 29.87 5.60
C LYS A 151 3.85 30.45 5.19
N HIS A 152 4.92 29.70 5.42
CA HIS A 152 6.25 30.07 4.95
C HIS A 152 6.30 30.04 3.41
N ARG A 153 6.85 31.09 2.79
CA ARG A 153 6.83 31.27 1.33
C ARG A 153 7.44 30.10 0.55
N GLN A 154 8.45 29.45 1.11
CA GLN A 154 9.17 28.35 0.46
C GLN A 154 8.63 26.95 0.82
N VAL A 155 7.61 26.83 1.68
CA VAL A 155 7.11 25.52 2.08
C VAL A 155 6.35 24.84 0.94
N LYS A 156 6.77 23.62 0.63
CA LYS A 156 6.10 22.73 -0.33
C LYS A 156 5.30 21.71 0.46
N ILE A 157 3.99 21.65 0.20
CA ILE A 157 3.08 20.76 0.93
C ILE A 157 2.70 19.58 0.03
N GLY A 158 3.02 18.37 0.48
CA GLY A 158 2.48 17.14 -0.11
C GLY A 158 1.08 16.87 0.44
N TRP A 159 0.10 16.69 -0.44
CA TRP A 159 -1.29 16.38 -0.08
C TRP A 159 -1.67 15.02 -0.61
N PHE A 160 -2.23 14.18 0.25
CA PHE A 160 -2.81 12.89 -0.12
C PHE A 160 -4.19 12.76 0.52
N ASP A 161 -5.19 12.40 -0.28
CA ASP A 161 -6.53 12.10 0.20
C ASP A 161 -7.01 10.76 -0.36
N GLN A 162 -8.07 10.22 0.24
CA GLN A 162 -8.61 8.91 -0.14
C GLN A 162 -9.18 8.89 -1.57
N HIS A 163 -9.62 10.04 -2.08
CA HIS A 163 -10.17 10.21 -3.43
C HIS A 163 -9.09 10.53 -4.47
N ALA A 164 -7.81 10.61 -4.08
CA ALA A 164 -6.72 10.95 -4.99
C ALA A 164 -6.59 9.94 -6.13
N ASN A 165 -7.05 8.71 -5.92
CA ASN A 165 -7.09 7.65 -6.92
C ASN A 165 -8.09 7.93 -8.06
N GLU A 166 -9.14 8.71 -7.81
CA GLU A 166 -10.11 9.12 -8.83
C GLU A 166 -9.54 10.18 -9.79
N VAL A 167 -8.47 10.87 -9.38
CA VAL A 167 -7.74 11.87 -10.18
C VAL A 167 -6.70 11.22 -11.09
N LEU A 168 -6.40 9.93 -10.91
CA LEU A 168 -5.49 9.18 -11.76
C LEU A 168 -6.27 8.66 -12.98
N ASN A 169 -6.02 9.25 -14.15
CA ASN A 169 -6.59 8.77 -15.41
C ASN A 169 -6.07 7.35 -15.68
N GLY A 170 -6.95 6.36 -15.62
CA GLY A 170 -6.61 4.95 -15.83
C GLY A 170 -6.12 4.59 -17.25
N GLU A 171 -6.05 5.58 -18.14
CA GLU A 171 -5.53 5.44 -19.51
C GLU A 171 -4.00 5.49 -19.57
N GLN A 172 -3.33 6.03 -18.53
CA GLN A 172 -1.89 6.16 -18.50
C GLN A 172 -1.26 5.13 -17.55
N THR A 173 -0.10 4.62 -17.94
CA THR A 173 0.72 3.86 -17.01
C THR A 173 1.30 4.79 -15.93
N PRO A 174 1.67 4.23 -14.78
CA PRO A 174 2.24 5.01 -13.67
C PRO A 174 3.50 5.78 -14.04
N ILE A 175 4.31 5.15 -14.89
CA ILE A 175 5.60 5.65 -15.35
C ILE A 175 5.37 6.87 -16.24
N GLU A 176 4.43 6.76 -17.17
CA GLU A 176 4.02 7.85 -18.05
C GLU A 176 3.44 9.01 -17.24
N TYR A 177 2.62 8.73 -16.23
CA TYR A 177 2.06 9.76 -15.36
C TYR A 177 3.15 10.53 -14.61
N LEU A 178 4.11 9.83 -13.99
CA LEU A 178 5.21 10.44 -13.25
C LEU A 178 6.15 11.21 -14.18
N SER A 179 6.51 10.63 -15.32
CA SER A 179 7.38 11.27 -16.31
C SER A 179 6.73 12.55 -16.85
N THR A 180 5.44 12.50 -17.21
CA THR A 180 4.70 13.67 -17.71
C THR A 180 4.56 14.75 -16.64
N LYS A 181 4.18 14.37 -15.41
CA LYS A 181 3.88 15.34 -14.34
C LYS A 181 5.11 16.02 -13.77
N PHE A 182 6.23 15.30 -13.68
CA PHE A 182 7.46 15.80 -13.08
C PHE A 182 8.57 16.07 -14.11
N ASN A 183 8.26 15.92 -15.41
CA ASN A 183 9.20 16.09 -16.52
C ASN A 183 10.51 15.31 -16.33
N ILE A 184 10.38 14.05 -15.90
CA ILE A 184 11.52 13.17 -15.61
C ILE A 184 11.80 12.34 -16.87
N ASP A 185 13.07 12.29 -17.28
CA ASP A 185 13.54 11.47 -18.39
C ASP A 185 13.14 10.00 -18.22
N TYR A 186 12.65 9.36 -19.28
CA TYR A 186 12.16 7.96 -19.22
C TYR A 186 13.23 6.98 -18.73
N GLN A 187 14.49 7.19 -19.11
CA GLN A 187 15.64 6.39 -18.65
C GLN A 187 15.86 6.54 -17.13
N VAL A 188 15.71 7.75 -16.60
CA VAL A 188 15.84 8.06 -15.17
C VAL A 188 14.61 7.59 -14.40
N THR A 189 13.42 7.64 -14.99
CA THR A 189 12.18 7.13 -14.39
C THR A 189 12.24 5.61 -14.23
N ILE A 190 12.71 4.89 -15.25
CA ILE A 190 12.98 3.44 -15.17
C ILE A 190 14.06 3.18 -14.11
N PHE A 191 15.12 3.98 -14.05
CA PHE A 191 16.20 3.80 -13.06
C PHE A 191 15.75 4.10 -11.60
N LEU A 192 14.92 5.12 -11.39
CA LEU A 192 14.32 5.47 -10.10
C LEU A 192 13.33 4.39 -9.64
N ILE A 193 12.62 3.73 -10.57
CA ILE A 193 11.72 2.61 -10.28
C ILE A 193 12.50 1.29 -10.07
N PHE A 194 13.63 1.09 -10.75
CA PHE A 194 14.47 -0.10 -10.59
C PHE A 194 15.40 -0.04 -9.36
N ILE A 195 15.81 1.15 -8.92
CA ILE A 195 16.56 1.36 -7.67
C ILE A 195 15.61 1.59 -6.48
N GLY A 196 14.42 2.13 -6.72
CA GLY A 196 13.36 2.30 -5.74
C GLY A 196 12.10 1.58 -6.20
N HIS A 197 11.86 0.40 -5.64
CA HIS A 197 10.59 -0.34 -5.71
C HIS A 197 9.37 0.59 -5.54
N VAL A 198 8.81 1.11 -6.63
CA VAL A 198 7.61 1.97 -6.64
C VAL A 198 6.70 1.53 -7.79
N TRP A 199 5.86 0.52 -7.52
CA TRP A 199 4.42 0.58 -7.78
C TRP A 199 3.68 -0.63 -7.19
N GLU A 200 3.01 -0.42 -6.06
CA GLU A 200 1.70 -0.99 -5.74
C GLU A 200 1.02 0.04 -4.84
N LEU A 201 0.51 1.11 -5.47
CA LEU A 201 -0.30 2.10 -4.80
C LEU A 201 -1.74 1.95 -5.30
N LEU A 202 -2.42 0.89 -4.84
CA LEU A 202 -3.85 0.88 -4.61
C LEU A 202 -4.28 -0.46 -3.97
N ILE A 203 -4.94 -0.32 -2.83
CA ILE A 203 -5.80 -1.29 -2.15
C ILE A 203 -5.13 -2.11 -1.02
N THR A 204 -5.71 -1.87 0.16
CA THR A 204 -5.75 -2.67 1.40
C THR A 204 -4.65 -2.57 2.47
N ASP A 205 -5.12 -2.10 3.64
CA ASP A 205 -4.83 -2.55 5.00
C ASP A 205 -3.38 -2.53 5.50
N LYS A 206 -2.95 -1.34 5.94
CA LYS A 206 -2.66 -1.03 7.36
C LYS A 206 -1.86 0.26 7.47
N CYS A 207 -2.48 1.27 8.09
CA CYS A 207 -1.77 2.42 8.63
C CYS A 207 -0.94 1.98 9.83
N ILE A 208 0.39 2.11 9.80
CA ILE A 208 1.23 2.22 11.01
C ILE A 208 2.39 3.18 10.70
N PHE A 209 2.32 4.38 11.27
CA PHE A 209 3.47 5.26 11.53
C PHE A 209 4.44 4.56 12.50
N HIS A 210 5.76 4.69 12.32
CA HIS A 210 6.73 4.24 13.34
C HIS A 210 7.84 5.27 13.56
N LEU A 211 7.78 5.99 14.70
CA LEU A 211 8.75 6.04 15.82
C LEU A 211 8.33 7.16 16.82
N PRO A 212 8.69 7.03 18.10
CA PRO A 212 7.77 7.11 19.23
C PRO A 212 7.54 8.52 19.79
N VAL A 213 6.62 8.57 20.75
CA VAL A 213 6.14 9.67 21.59
C VAL A 213 4.81 10.26 21.12
N ILE A 214 3.81 9.98 21.94
CA ILE A 214 2.38 10.23 21.77
C ILE A 214 2.07 11.61 22.33
N CYS A 215 1.57 12.52 21.50
CA CYS A 215 0.85 13.70 21.98
C CYS A 215 -0.62 13.55 21.57
N HIS A 216 -1.49 13.38 22.56
CA HIS A 216 -2.92 13.14 22.38
C HIS A 216 -3.65 14.49 22.32
N LEU A 217 -4.17 14.87 21.16
CA LEU A 217 -5.13 15.97 21.03
C LEU A 217 -6.52 15.37 20.88
N THR A 218 -7.28 15.37 21.96
CA THR A 218 -8.70 14.96 22.00
C THR A 218 -9.54 16.19 21.66
N PHE A 219 -10.20 16.18 20.50
CA PHE A 219 -11.30 17.11 20.21
C PHE A 219 -12.54 16.55 20.91
N ASP A 220 -12.85 17.09 22.09
CA ASP A 220 -14.16 16.90 22.73
C ASP A 220 -15.10 18.04 22.31
N ARG A 221 -16.39 17.72 22.20
CA ARG A 221 -17.41 18.60 21.62
C ARG A 221 -17.92 19.65 22.60
#